data_AF-W6KBP9-F1
#
_entry.id   AF-W6KBP9-F1
#
_cell.length_a   1.000
_cell.length_b   1.000
_cell.length_c   1.000
_cell.angle_alpha   90.00
_cell.angle_beta   90.00
_cell.angle_gamma   90.00
#
_symmetry.space_group_name_H-M   'P 1'
#
loop_
_entity.id
_entity.type
_entity.pdbx_description
1 polymer ?
#
loop_
_entity_poly.entity_id
_entity_poly.type
_entity_poly.pdbx_seq_one_letter_code
_entity_poly.pdbx_strand_id
1 'polypeptide(L)'
;MRMIAVIMAVVAGWPLAGCATQTRWEHASRPPSQWTADQGTCKRWAAREAEKDLVRSDYGGSGISSASTYDKQMTGYQLSKRRAALEARCLRANGYRPAKN
;
A
#
# COMPACT_ATOMS: atom_id res chain seq x y z
N MET A 1 16.11 57.16 6.17
CA MET A 1 16.39 55.88 6.85
C MET A 1 15.28 54.91 6.53
N ARG A 2 15.66 53.77 5.93
CA ARG A 2 14.97 52.46 5.94
C ARG A 2 13.67 52.33 5.15
N MET A 3 13.83 52.16 3.83
CA MET A 3 12.98 51.27 3.03
C MET A 3 13.05 49.86 3.64
N ILE A 4 12.07 49.48 4.47
CA ILE A 4 11.97 48.13 5.01
C ILE A 4 11.25 47.27 3.97
N ALA A 5 12.08 46.68 3.12
CA ALA A 5 12.00 45.27 2.76
C ALA A 5 10.60 44.70 2.57
N VAL A 6 10.02 44.94 1.38
CA VAL A 6 9.07 44.01 0.77
C VAL A 6 9.85 42.74 0.41
N ILE A 7 10.16 41.92 1.42
CA ILE A 7 10.66 40.56 1.26
C ILE A 7 9.55 39.65 1.77
N MET A 8 8.38 39.79 1.16
CA MET A 8 7.36 38.74 1.14
C MET A 8 7.83 37.71 0.11
N ALA A 9 8.98 37.10 0.43
CA ALA A 9 9.57 36.02 -0.34
C ALA A 9 8.62 34.85 -0.24
N VAL A 10 7.76 34.73 -1.25
CA VAL A 10 7.39 33.50 -1.95
C VAL A 10 7.87 32.28 -1.17
N VAL A 11 7.11 31.90 -0.14
CA VAL A 11 7.25 30.58 0.45
C VAL A 11 6.74 29.65 -0.62
N ALA A 12 7.70 29.18 -1.42
CA ALA A 12 7.54 28.19 -2.45
C ALA A 12 6.81 27.00 -1.82
N GLY A 13 5.50 26.95 -2.05
CA GLY A 13 4.73 25.73 -1.97
C GLY A 13 5.23 24.79 -3.05
N TRP A 14 6.38 24.15 -2.81
CA TRP A 14 6.67 22.89 -3.44
C TRP A 14 5.83 21.86 -2.70
N PRO A 15 4.70 21.39 -3.26
CA PRO A 15 4.15 20.15 -2.78
C PRO A 15 5.26 19.13 -3.01
N LEU A 16 5.79 18.59 -1.91
CA LEU A 16 6.55 17.36 -1.94
C LEU A 16 5.61 16.32 -2.53
N ALA A 17 5.65 16.18 -3.85
CA ALA A 17 5.09 15.06 -4.57
C ALA A 17 5.86 13.84 -4.07
N GLY A 18 5.42 13.30 -2.94
CA GLY A 18 5.87 12.02 -2.45
C GLY A 18 5.52 11.01 -3.53
N CYS A 19 6.51 10.68 -4.37
CA CYS A 19 6.42 9.54 -5.27
C CYS A 19 6.30 8.29 -4.41
N ALA A 20 5.07 7.95 -4.01
CA ALA A 20 4.74 6.59 -3.66
C ALA A 20 4.98 5.79 -4.94
N THR A 21 6.15 5.15 -5.03
CA THR A 21 6.51 4.36 -6.21
C THR A 21 5.58 3.14 -6.21
N GLN A 22 4.46 3.28 -6.91
CA GLN A 22 3.54 2.18 -7.08
C GLN A 22 4.21 1.22 -8.05
N THR A 23 4.56 0.02 -7.57
CA THR A 23 5.13 -1.02 -8.43
C THR A 23 4.14 -1.33 -9.54
N ARG A 24 4.48 -0.96 -10.77
CA ARG A 24 3.69 -1.29 -11.95
C ARG A 24 3.88 -2.77 -12.25
N TRP A 25 2.79 -3.45 -12.61
CA TRP A 25 2.81 -4.86 -13.00
C TRP A 25 2.43 -5.00 -14.47
N GLU A 26 3.15 -5.88 -15.17
CA GLU A 26 3.01 -6.07 -16.61
C GLU A 26 2.94 -7.55 -16.93
N HIS A 27 2.28 -7.88 -18.04
CA HIS A 27 2.13 -9.24 -18.52
C HIS A 27 2.38 -9.30 -20.02
N ALA A 28 3.31 -10.16 -20.45
CA ALA A 28 3.85 -10.14 -21.82
C ALA A 28 2.79 -10.40 -22.91
N SER A 29 1.80 -11.25 -22.64
CA SER A 29 0.80 -11.65 -23.64
C SER A 29 -0.63 -11.13 -23.39
N ARG A 30 -0.85 -10.35 -22.32
CA ARG A 30 -2.18 -9.81 -22.00
C ARG A 30 -2.27 -8.35 -22.45
N PRO A 31 -3.38 -7.90 -23.03
CA PRO A 31 -3.54 -6.50 -23.39
C PRO A 31 -3.58 -5.61 -22.13
N PRO A 32 -3.01 -4.39 -22.15
CA PRO A 32 -2.95 -3.50 -21.00
C PRO A 32 -4.32 -3.17 -20.38
N SER A 33 -5.40 -3.20 -21.17
CA SER A 33 -6.76 -2.99 -20.70
C SER A 33 -7.23 -4.03 -19.68
N GLN A 34 -6.67 -5.25 -19.71
CA GLN A 34 -6.99 -6.31 -18.75
C GLN A 34 -6.18 -6.20 -17.45
N TRP A 35 -5.02 -5.53 -17.47
CA TRP A 35 -4.09 -5.51 -16.33
C TRP A 35 -4.72 -4.91 -15.07
N THR A 36 -5.51 -3.84 -15.23
CA THR A 36 -6.19 -3.19 -14.10
C THR A 36 -7.24 -4.10 -13.47
N ALA A 37 -8.00 -4.86 -14.28
CA ALA A 37 -9.01 -5.78 -13.79
C ALA A 37 -8.37 -6.98 -13.05
N ASP A 38 -7.27 -7.51 -13.59
CA ASP A 38 -6.51 -8.61 -12.99
C ASP A 38 -5.86 -8.18 -11.67
N GLN A 39 -5.22 -7.01 -11.63
CA GLN A 39 -4.69 -6.42 -10.41
C GLN A 39 -5.80 -6.19 -9.38
N GLY A 40 -6.96 -5.65 -9.80
CA GLY A 40 -8.11 -5.49 -8.92
C GLY A 40 -8.61 -6.80 -8.32
N THR A 41 -8.58 -7.89 -9.09
CA THR A 41 -8.95 -9.23 -8.63
C THR A 41 -7.94 -9.76 -7.61
N CYS A 42 -6.65 -9.66 -7.90
CA CYS A 42 -5.60 -10.05 -6.97
C CYS A 42 -5.62 -9.23 -5.66
N LYS A 43 -5.88 -7.92 -5.75
CA LYS A 43 -6.01 -7.04 -4.59
C LYS A 43 -7.17 -7.44 -3.68
N ARG A 44 -8.34 -7.76 -4.25
CA ARG A 44 -9.50 -8.24 -3.49
C ARG A 44 -9.24 -9.59 -2.85
N TRP A 45 -8.60 -10.51 -3.57
CA TRP A 45 -8.22 -11.81 -3.02
C TRP A 45 -7.24 -11.65 -1.85
N ALA A 46 -6.20 -10.83 -2.03
CA ALA A 46 -5.20 -10.57 -1.00
C ALA A 46 -5.79 -9.92 0.25
N ALA A 47 -6.75 -9.01 0.10
CA ALA A 47 -7.46 -8.41 1.24
C ALA A 47 -8.21 -9.46 2.06
N ARG A 48 -9.00 -10.31 1.40
CA ARG A 48 -9.75 -11.39 2.07
C ARG A 48 -8.82 -12.39 2.74
N GLU A 49 -7.73 -12.76 2.08
CA GLU A 49 -6.78 -13.75 2.60
C GLU A 49 -6.01 -13.19 3.81
N ALA A 50 -5.62 -11.92 3.78
CA ALA A 50 -4.97 -11.28 4.91
C ALA A 50 -5.90 -11.10 6.12
N GLU A 51 -7.19 -10.90 5.90
CA GLU A 51 -8.20 -10.80 6.96
C GLU A 51 -8.47 -12.14 7.66
N LYS A 52 -8.42 -13.26 6.93
CA LYS A 52 -8.52 -14.61 7.53
C LYS A 52 -7.44 -14.86 8.57
N ASP A 53 -6.22 -14.41 8.29
CA ASP A 53 -5.07 -14.55 9.20
C ASP A 53 -5.32 -13.77 10.50
N LEU A 54 -5.97 -12.60 10.44
CA LEU A 54 -6.35 -11.80 11.62
C LEU A 54 -7.43 -12.49 12.46
N VAL A 55 -8.53 -12.92 11.82
CA VAL A 55 -9.62 -13.60 12.52
C VAL A 55 -9.13 -14.87 13.22
N ARG A 56 -8.19 -15.60 12.59
CA ARG A 56 -7.56 -16.78 13.20
C ARG A 56 -6.65 -16.43 14.38
N SER A 57 -5.93 -15.31 14.32
CA SER A 57 -5.10 -14.83 15.43
C SER A 57 -5.95 -14.43 16.64
N ASP A 58 -7.09 -13.78 16.42
CA ASP A 58 -7.98 -13.32 17.48
C ASP A 58 -8.70 -14.47 18.21
N TYR A 59 -8.94 -15.60 17.52
CA TYR A 59 -9.58 -16.78 18.11
C TYR A 59 -8.65 -17.66 18.97
N GLY A 60 -7.32 -17.50 18.86
CA GLY A 60 -6.34 -18.34 19.57
C GLY A 60 -5.72 -17.71 20.82
N GLY A 61 -5.92 -16.41 21.05
CA GLY A 61 -5.24 -15.63 22.08
C GLY A 61 -6.20 -14.85 22.94
N SER A 62 -6.31 -15.26 24.20
CA SER A 62 -6.97 -14.54 25.28
C SER A 62 -6.66 -13.03 25.26
N GLY A 63 -7.70 -12.17 25.28
CA GLY A 63 -7.61 -10.82 25.83
C GLY A 63 -7.25 -9.66 24.89
N ILE A 64 -8.00 -9.44 23.81
CA ILE A 64 -7.98 -8.13 23.11
C ILE A 64 -8.94 -7.17 23.83
N SER A 65 -8.49 -6.59 24.94
CA SER A 65 -9.18 -5.44 25.54
C SER A 65 -8.23 -4.28 25.89
N SER A 66 -6.91 -4.46 25.76
CA SER A 66 -5.91 -3.44 26.15
C SER A 66 -4.76 -3.24 25.16
N ALA A 67 -4.95 -3.56 23.88
CA ALA A 67 -3.92 -3.27 22.86
C ALA A 67 -3.71 -1.74 22.76
N SER A 68 -2.49 -1.30 23.02
CA SER A 68 -2.12 0.12 23.00
C SER A 68 -2.28 0.69 21.59
N THR A 69 -2.38 2.02 21.44
CA THR A 69 -2.43 2.68 20.13
C THR A 69 -1.26 2.27 19.24
N TYR A 70 -0.08 2.01 19.83
CA TYR A 70 1.10 1.51 19.14
C TYR A 70 0.87 0.11 18.53
N ASP A 71 0.28 -0.81 19.29
CA ASP A 71 -0.01 -2.18 18.82
C ASP A 71 -1.03 -2.18 17.67
N LYS A 72 -2.02 -1.29 17.72
CA LYS A 72 -3.00 -1.11 16.63
C LYS A 72 -2.32 -0.59 15.35
N GLN A 73 -1.41 0.37 15.47
CA GLN A 73 -0.66 0.89 14.34
C GLN A 73 0.28 -0.17 13.74
N MET A 74 0.97 -0.94 14.59
CA MET A 74 1.84 -2.03 14.14
C MET A 74 1.04 -3.14 13.45
N THR A 75 -0.11 -3.53 14.00
CA THR A 75 -1.02 -4.51 13.38
C THR A 75 -1.48 -4.03 12.00
N GLY A 76 -1.88 -2.76 11.88
CA GLY A 76 -2.26 -2.16 10.59
C GLY A 76 -1.12 -2.17 9.56
N TYR A 77 0.10 -1.84 10.00
CA TYR A 77 1.30 -1.90 9.15
C TYR A 77 1.59 -3.33 8.68
N GLN A 78 1.62 -4.30 9.58
CA GLN A 78 1.86 -5.70 9.23
C GLN A 78 0.79 -6.25 8.28
N LEU A 79 -0.47 -5.89 8.51
CA LEU A 79 -1.58 -6.25 7.62
C LEU A 79 -1.38 -5.67 6.21
N SER A 80 -0.99 -4.41 6.11
CA SER A 80 -0.72 -3.76 4.81
C SER A 80 0.42 -4.47 4.05
N LYS A 81 1.51 -4.81 4.75
CA LYS A 81 2.66 -5.51 4.19
C LYS A 81 2.27 -6.92 3.73
N ARG A 82 1.45 -7.61 4.52
CA ARG A 82 0.92 -8.94 4.20
C ARG A 82 0.03 -8.90 2.97
N ARG A 83 -0.89 -7.93 2.88
CA ARG A 83 -1.75 -7.71 1.71
C ARG A 83 -0.92 -7.49 0.45
N ALA A 84 0.10 -6.62 0.51
CA ALA A 84 0.99 -6.37 -0.63
C ALA A 84 1.76 -7.63 -1.06
N ALA A 85 2.24 -8.43 -0.11
CA ALA A 85 2.93 -9.70 -0.40
C ALA A 85 1.99 -10.73 -1.07
N LEU A 86 0.74 -10.84 -0.59
CA LEU A 86 -0.27 -11.71 -1.17
C LEU A 86 -0.68 -11.25 -2.57
N GLU A 87 -0.89 -9.95 -2.77
CA GLU A 87 -1.19 -9.37 -4.09
C GLU A 87 -0.06 -9.69 -5.09
N ALA A 88 1.19 -9.43 -4.72
CA ALA A 88 2.36 -9.75 -5.53
C ALA A 88 2.45 -11.26 -5.83
N ARG A 89 2.09 -12.13 -4.89
CA ARG A 89 2.05 -13.58 -5.10
C ARG A 89 0.97 -13.97 -6.12
N CYS A 90 -0.24 -13.41 -5.99
CA CYS A 90 -1.33 -13.65 -6.94
C CYS A 90 -0.96 -13.20 -8.36
N LEU A 91 -0.39 -12.00 -8.48
CA LEU A 91 0.04 -11.46 -9.76
C LEU A 91 1.11 -12.33 -10.42
N ARG A 92 2.14 -12.73 -9.67
CA ARG A 92 3.16 -13.66 -10.18
C ARG A 92 2.58 -15.01 -10.60
N ALA A 93 1.62 -15.55 -9.85
CA ALA A 93 0.94 -16.80 -10.20
C ALA A 93 0.13 -16.67 -11.50
N ASN A 94 -0.39 -15.47 -11.78
CA ASN A 94 -1.06 -15.13 -13.03
C ASN A 94 -0.11 -14.70 -14.16
N GLY A 95 1.21 -14.87 -14.01
CA GLY A 95 2.20 -14.56 -15.05
C GLY A 95 2.63 -13.09 -15.13
N TYR A 96 2.14 -12.23 -14.23
CA TYR A 96 2.56 -10.83 -14.16
C TYR A 96 3.96 -10.71 -13.55
N ARG A 97 4.73 -9.73 -14.04
CA ARG A 97 6.05 -9.37 -13.53
C ARG A 97 6.07 -7.90 -13.14
N PRO A 98 6.82 -7.51 -12.10
CA PRO A 98 7.00 -6.11 -11.81
C PRO A 98 7.73 -5.46 -12.99
N ALA A 99 7.21 -4.34 -13.46
CA ALA A 99 7.90 -3.48 -14.42
C ALA A 99 9.24 -3.09 -13.78
N LYS A 100 10.32 -3.25 -14.53
CA LYS A 100 11.59 -2.65 -14.13
C LYS A 100 11.45 -1.14 -14.36
N ASN A 101 11.48 -0.38 -13.27
CA ASN A 101 11.70 1.07 -13.34
C ASN A 101 13.12 1.34 -13.83
#